data_AF-A0A4Y1MS14-F1
#
_entry.id   AF-A0A4Y1MS14-F1
#
_cell.length_a   1.000
_cell.length_b   1.000
_cell.length_c   1.000
_cell.angle_alpha   90.00
_cell.angle_beta   90.00
_cell.angle_gamma   90.00
#
_symmetry.space_group_name_H-M   'P 1'
#
loop_
_entity.id
_entity.type
_entity.pdbx_description
1 polymer ?
#
loop_
_entity_poly.entity_id
_entity_poly.type
_entity_poly.pdbx_seq_one_letter_code
_entity_poly.pdbx_strand_id
1 'polypeptide(L)'
;MVEGPSLWSVLAETGAVDPAQPREQVRRVVLATGRDGCVAVLALGEIAPDFAGRPVLLALRMDGQALDPAALRLAVPGEVRGGRSVRDLARLEVLAPGEEPLPVPPGNAERH
;
A
#
# COMPACT_ATOMS: atom_id res chain seq x y z
N MET A 1 10.23 11.92 14.15
CA MET A 1 9.33 12.34 13.05
C MET A 1 9.85 11.76 11.76
N VAL A 2 8.99 11.17 10.92
CA VAL A 2 9.38 10.71 9.58
C VAL A 2 8.80 11.66 8.54
N GLU A 3 9.55 11.92 7.48
CA GLU A 3 9.17 12.88 6.44
C GLU A 3 9.49 12.32 5.05
N GLY A 4 8.64 12.66 4.09
CA GLY A 4 8.77 12.25 2.69
C GLY A 4 7.46 12.44 1.92
N PRO A 5 7.45 12.15 0.60
CA PRO A 5 6.23 12.24 -0.19
C PRO A 5 5.19 11.20 0.26
N SER A 6 3.92 11.48 -0.03
CA SER A 6 2.89 10.48 0.13
C SER A 6 3.12 9.30 -0.81
N LEU A 7 2.81 8.08 -0.37
CA LEU A 7 2.88 6.89 -1.23
C LEU A 7 2.01 7.09 -2.49
N TRP A 8 0.83 7.70 -2.33
CA TRP A 8 -0.05 8.01 -3.46
C TRP A 8 0.63 8.87 -4.52
N SER A 9 1.27 9.97 -4.11
CA SER A 9 1.99 10.86 -5.03
C SER A 9 3.08 10.12 -5.80
N VAL A 10 3.87 9.29 -5.12
CA VAL A 10 4.92 8.47 -5.77
C VAL A 10 4.33 7.51 -6.79
N LEU A 11 3.24 6.82 -6.46
CA LEU A 11 2.58 5.89 -7.37
C LEU A 11 1.97 6.61 -8.59
N ALA A 12 1.43 7.81 -8.39
CA ALA A 12 0.86 8.61 -9.47
C ALA A 12 1.96 9.18 -10.39
N GLU A 13 3.05 9.70 -9.83
CA GLU A 13 4.20 10.23 -10.58
C GLU A 13 4.88 9.16 -11.44
N THR A 14 4.87 7.91 -10.99
CA THR A 14 5.44 6.77 -11.74
C THR A 14 4.47 6.18 -12.77
N GLY A 15 3.21 6.63 -12.81
CA GLY A 15 2.15 6.06 -13.65
C GLY A 15 1.65 4.68 -13.21
N ALA A 16 2.03 4.22 -12.01
CA ALA A 16 1.56 2.95 -11.46
C ALA A 16 0.06 2.99 -11.10
N VAL A 17 -0.44 4.19 -10.80
CA VAL A 17 -1.86 4.51 -10.64
C VAL A 17 -2.24 5.67 -11.53
N ASP A 18 -3.50 5.70 -11.94
CA ASP A 18 -4.09 6.80 -12.69
C ASP A 18 -5.12 7.51 -11.81
N PRO A 19 -4.83 8.74 -11.34
CA PRO A 19 -5.76 9.54 -10.55
C PRO A 19 -7.07 9.87 -11.28
N ALA A 20 -7.09 9.85 -12.61
CA ALA A 20 -8.32 10.09 -13.38
C ALA A 20 -9.28 8.88 -13.37
N GLN A 21 -8.85 7.74 -12.82
CA GLN A 21 -9.62 6.49 -12.76
C GLN A 21 -9.81 6.00 -11.32
N PRO A 22 -10.50 6.76 -10.45
CA PRO A 22 -10.61 6.45 -9.02
C PRO A 22 -11.30 5.10 -8.74
N ARG A 23 -12.30 4.73 -9.55
CA ARG A 23 -13.00 3.44 -9.45
C ARG A 23 -12.09 2.24 -9.72
N GLU A 24 -11.03 2.43 -10.49
CA GLU A 24 -10.11 1.33 -10.80
C GLU A 24 -9.10 1.14 -9.68
N GLN A 25 -8.80 2.19 -8.92
CA GLN A 25 -7.88 2.10 -7.81
C GLN A 25 -8.49 1.37 -6.61
N VAL A 26 -9.80 1.52 -6.33
CA VAL A 26 -10.39 0.87 -5.13
C VAL A 26 -10.35 -0.65 -5.14
N ARG A 27 -10.22 -1.29 -6.31
CA ARG A 27 -10.09 -2.76 -6.39
C ARG A 27 -8.65 -3.24 -6.29
N ARG A 28 -7.66 -2.37 -6.39
CA ARG A 28 -6.22 -2.69 -6.46
C ARG A 28 -5.54 -2.55 -5.11
N VAL A 29 -4.39 -3.19 -4.99
CA VAL A 29 -3.53 -3.14 -3.80
C VAL A 29 -2.12 -2.73 -4.17
N VAL A 30 -1.38 -2.20 -3.20
CA VAL A 30 0.08 -2.03 -3.28
C VAL A 30 0.75 -2.90 -2.23
N LEU A 31 1.73 -3.69 -2.68
CA LEU A 31 2.62 -4.48 -1.85
C LEU A 31 3.89 -3.67 -1.61
N ALA A 32 4.30 -3.58 -0.35
CA ALA A 32 5.56 -2.98 0.06
C ALA A 32 6.45 -4.04 0.68
N THR A 33 7.61 -4.28 0.07
CA THR A 33 8.53 -5.35 0.47
C THR A 33 9.83 -4.75 1.00
N GLY A 34 10.19 -5.12 2.23
CA GLY A 34 11.48 -4.79 2.85
C GLY A 34 12.59 -5.73 2.37
N ARG A 35 13.85 -5.33 2.52
CA ARG A 35 15.02 -6.16 2.19
C ARG A 35 15.07 -7.47 2.99
N ASP A 36 14.45 -7.51 4.17
CA ASP A 36 14.31 -8.68 5.04
C ASP A 36 13.19 -9.64 4.59
N GLY A 37 12.48 -9.33 3.51
CA GLY A 37 11.35 -10.11 3.01
C GLY A 37 10.03 -9.82 3.72
N CYS A 38 9.99 -8.86 4.65
CA CYS A 38 8.73 -8.41 5.24
C CYS A 38 7.86 -7.76 4.17
N VAL A 39 6.59 -8.18 4.09
CA VAL A 39 5.61 -7.63 3.14
C VAL A 39 4.44 -7.02 3.89
N ALA A 40 4.15 -5.75 3.59
CA ALA A 40 2.91 -5.10 3.96
C ALA A 40 2.03 -4.89 2.72
N VAL A 41 0.71 -5.01 2.90
CA VAL A 41 -0.28 -4.76 1.85
C VAL A 41 -1.17 -3.61 2.28
N LEU A 42 -1.42 -2.68 1.36
CA LEU A 42 -2.36 -1.58 1.50
C LEU A 42 -3.34 -1.62 0.32
N ALA A 43 -4.65 -1.47 0.57
CA ALA A 43 -5.57 -1.22 -0.52
C ALA A 43 -5.31 0.18 -1.09
N LEU A 44 -5.35 0.36 -2.43
CA LEU A 44 -5.15 1.69 -3.00
C LEU A 44 -6.27 2.66 -2.57
N GLY A 45 -7.48 2.17 -2.33
CA GLY A 45 -8.57 2.95 -1.74
C GLY A 45 -8.27 3.50 -0.32
N GLU A 46 -7.32 2.92 0.41
CA GLU A 46 -6.89 3.46 1.71
C GLU A 46 -6.09 4.75 1.56
N ILE A 47 -5.30 4.89 0.49
CA ILE A 47 -4.34 5.99 0.31
C ILE A 47 -4.77 7.01 -0.75
N ALA A 48 -5.71 6.63 -1.62
CA ALA A 48 -6.24 7.48 -2.67
C ALA A 48 -6.99 8.71 -2.09
N PRO A 49 -6.71 9.94 -2.56
CA PRO A 49 -7.35 11.17 -2.08
C PRO A 49 -8.86 11.21 -2.26
N ASP A 50 -9.38 10.59 -3.32
CA ASP A 50 -10.83 10.52 -3.57
C ASP A 50 -11.57 9.53 -2.66
N PHE A 51 -10.84 8.83 -1.78
CA PHE A 51 -11.37 7.84 -0.85
C PHE A 51 -10.89 8.12 0.58
N ALA A 52 -10.25 7.15 1.25
CA ALA A 52 -9.86 7.33 2.65
C ALA A 52 -8.71 8.31 2.84
N GLY A 53 -7.90 8.57 1.79
CA GLY A 53 -6.86 9.60 1.79
C GLY A 53 -5.83 9.45 2.92
N ARG A 54 -5.54 8.23 3.38
CA ARG A 54 -4.63 8.03 4.51
C ARG A 54 -3.22 8.50 4.14
N PRO A 55 -2.54 9.27 5.01
CA PRO A 55 -1.24 9.86 4.72
C PRO A 55 -0.11 8.84 4.92
N VAL A 56 -0.12 7.76 4.12
CA VAL A 56 1.00 6.81 4.09
C VAL A 56 2.18 7.48 3.40
N LEU A 57 3.35 7.44 4.02
CA LEU A 57 4.54 8.17 3.55
C LEU A 57 5.61 7.19 3.08
N LEU A 58 6.27 7.54 1.98
CA LEU A 58 7.60 7.02 1.67
C LEU A 58 8.62 7.90 2.38
N ALA A 59 9.08 7.48 3.55
CA ALA A 59 9.97 8.29 4.36
C ALA A 59 11.39 8.28 3.80
N LEU A 60 11.88 9.47 3.48
CA LEU A 60 13.24 9.75 3.01
C LEU A 60 14.08 10.41 4.11
N ARG A 61 13.44 10.91 5.17
CA ARG A 61 14.09 11.54 6.31
C ARG A 61 13.48 11.03 7.62
N MET A 62 14.28 11.03 8.66
CA MET A 62 13.87 10.74 10.03
C MET A 62 14.56 11.69 10.99
N ASP A 63 13.77 12.34 11.84
CA ASP A 63 14.21 13.31 12.84
C ASP A 63 15.06 14.44 12.22
N GLY A 64 14.59 14.97 11.09
CA GLY A 64 15.27 16.02 10.35
C GLY A 64 16.55 15.60 9.65
N GLN A 65 16.93 14.31 9.63
CA GLN A 65 18.10 13.79 8.94
C GLN A 65 17.71 12.97 7.71
N ALA A 66 18.49 13.07 6.62
CA ALA A 66 18.29 12.22 5.45
C ALA A 66 18.60 10.76 5.80
N LEU A 67 17.74 9.84 5.36
CA LEU A 67 17.98 8.41 5.46
C LEU A 67 18.94 7.97 4.36
N ASP A 68 19.75 6.95 4.66
CA ASP A 68 20.47 6.20 3.64
C ASP A 68 19.47 5.58 2.64
N PRO A 69 19.79 5.50 1.33
CA PRO A 69 18.94 4.84 0.35
C PRO A 69 18.54 3.40 0.72
N ALA A 70 19.39 2.69 1.47
CA ALA A 70 19.09 1.35 1.98
C ALA A 70 18.09 1.35 3.14
N ALA A 71 17.96 2.46 3.86
CA ALA A 71 17.14 2.64 5.05
C ALA A 71 15.81 3.37 4.82
N LEU A 72 15.48 3.68 3.55
CA LEU A 72 14.17 4.19 3.16
C LEU A 72 13.07 3.29 3.70
N ARG A 73 11.93 3.86 4.08
CA ARG A 73 10.86 3.08 4.73
C ARG A 73 9.48 3.55 4.32
N LEU A 74 8.55 2.62 4.31
CA LEU A 74 7.13 2.93 4.29
C LEU A 74 6.68 3.21 5.73
N ALA A 75 6.10 4.39 5.95
CA ALA A 75 5.50 4.75 7.22
C ALA A 75 3.99 4.83 7.08
N VAL A 76 3.26 4.16 7.97
CA VAL A 76 1.80 4.21 8.05
C VAL A 76 1.42 4.89 9.37
N PRO A 77 1.21 6.22 9.37
CA PRO A 77 0.85 6.96 10.58
C PRO A 77 -0.45 6.43 11.20
N GLY A 78 -0.52 6.47 12.53
CA GLY A 78 -1.68 6.05 13.31
C GLY A 78 -1.79 4.54 13.57
N GLU A 79 -0.84 3.71 13.10
CA GLU A 79 -0.80 2.31 13.49
C GLU A 79 -0.18 2.09 14.87
N VAL A 80 -0.93 1.46 15.77
CA VAL A 80 -0.47 1.17 17.15
C VAL A 80 0.67 0.15 17.16
N ARG A 81 0.58 -0.90 16.34
CA ARG A 81 1.61 -1.96 16.28
C ARG A 81 2.66 -1.73 15.19
N GLY A 82 2.44 -0.75 14.30
CA GLY A 82 3.32 -0.47 13.16
C GLY A 82 3.48 -1.64 12.18
N GLY A 83 2.59 -2.63 12.19
CA GLY A 83 2.75 -3.88 11.45
C GLY A 83 2.82 -3.72 9.92
N ARG A 84 2.31 -2.59 9.38
CA ARG A 84 2.39 -2.26 7.95
C ARG A 84 3.46 -1.22 7.63
N SER A 85 4.22 -0.75 8.62
CA SER A 85 5.36 0.13 8.37
C SER A 85 6.59 -0.71 8.03
N VAL A 86 7.02 -0.66 6.78
CA VAL A 86 8.09 -1.50 6.23
C VAL A 86 9.42 -0.74 6.26
N ARG A 87 10.40 -1.27 6.98
CA ARG A 87 11.77 -0.76 7.01
C ARG A 87 12.56 -1.30 5.83
N ASP A 88 13.66 -0.61 5.50
CA ASP A 88 14.60 -1.01 4.45
C ASP A 88 13.85 -1.38 3.16
N LEU A 89 12.93 -0.51 2.74
CA LEU A 89 12.00 -0.74 1.66
C LEU A 89 12.78 -1.00 0.36
N ALA A 90 12.54 -2.15 -0.24
CA ALA A 90 13.23 -2.61 -1.45
C ALA A 90 12.35 -2.51 -2.69
N ARG A 91 11.02 -2.68 -2.54
CA ARG A 91 10.12 -2.84 -3.69
C ARG A 91 8.69 -2.40 -3.35
N LEU A 92 8.06 -1.77 -4.33
CA LEU A 92 6.63 -1.47 -4.37
C LEU A 92 6.02 -2.10 -5.62
N GLU A 93 4.91 -2.81 -5.46
CA GLU A 93 4.21 -3.48 -6.56
C GLU A 93 2.71 -3.23 -6.47
N VAL A 94 2.11 -2.77 -7.56
CA VAL A 94 0.66 -2.56 -7.63
C VAL A 94 0.03 -3.76 -8.32
N LEU A 95 -0.85 -4.45 -7.61
CA LEU A 95 -1.55 -5.63 -8.10
C LEU A 95 -3.04 -5.32 -8.31
N ALA A 96 -3.61 -5.92 -9.34
CA ALA A 96 -5.04 -6.01 -9.54
C ALA A 96 -5.54 -7.39 -9.06
N PRO A 97 -6.79 -7.51 -8.60
CA PRO A 97 -7.38 -8.79 -8.29
C PRO A 97 -7.41 -9.63 -9.58
N GLY A 98 -7.14 -10.93 -9.45
CA GLY A 98 -7.36 -11.88 -10.53
C GLY A 98 -8.86 -11.95 -10.87
N GLU A 99 -9.17 -12.29 -12.12
CA GLU A 99 -10.56 -12.36 -12.60
C GLU A 99 -11.36 -13.51 -11.97
N GLU A 100 -10.69 -14.48 -11.33
CA GLU A 100 -11.36 -15.67 -10.80
C GLU A 100 -11.92 -15.40 -9.39
N PRO A 101 -13.27 -15.42 -9.22
CA PRO A 101 -13.87 -15.34 -7.90
C PRO A 101 -13.42 -16.54 -7.06
N LEU A 102 -13.40 -16.38 -5.73
CA LEU A 102 -13.28 -17.55 -4.86
C LEU A 102 -14.33 -18.59 -5.27
N PRO A 103 -13.97 -19.88 -5.40
CA PRO A 103 -14.94 -20.90 -5.69
C PRO A 103 -16.05 -20.84 -4.65
N VAL A 104 -17.28 -20.62 -5.11
CA VAL A 104 -18.46 -20.71 -4.25
C VAL A 104 -18.50 -22.15 -3.72
N PRO A 105 -18.41 -22.38 -2.40
CA PRO A 105 -18.57 -23.71 -1.86
C PRO A 105 -19.93 -24.25 -2.33
N PRO A 106 -20.04 -25.54 -2.70
CA PRO A 106 -21.32 -26.11 -3.10
C PRO A 106 -22.32 -25.79 -1.99
N GLY A 107 -23.36 -25.01 -2.32
CA GLY A 107 -24.39 -24.67 -1.37
C GLY A 107 -24.96 -25.96 -0.81
N ASN A 108 -25.10 -26.05 0.52
CA ASN A 108 -25.85 -27.13 1.13
C ASN A 108 -27.24 -27.08 0.49
N ALA A 109 -27.51 -28.01 -0.44
CA ALA A 109 -28.84 -28.22 -0.95
C ALA A 109 -29.73 -28.38 0.27
N GLU A 110 -30.63 -27.42 0.46
CA GLU A 110 -31.56 -27.35 1.57
C GLU A 110 -32.26 -28.71 1.65
N ARG A 111 -31.88 -29.49 2.66
CA ARG A 111 -32.66 -30.67 3.04
C ARG A 111 -33.81 -30.14 3.88
N HIS A 112 -34.95 -29.97 3.21
CA HIS A 112 -36.34 -29.93 3.68
C HIS A 112 -36.67 -29.06 4.89
#